data_AF-A0A5J4ZY34-F1
#
_entry.id   AF-A0A5J4ZY34-F1
#
_cell.length_a   1.000
_cell.length_b   1.000
_cell.length_c   1.000
_cell.angle_alpha   90.00
_cell.angle_beta   90.00
_cell.angle_gamma   90.00
#
_symmetry.space_group_name_H-M   'P 1'
#
loop_
_entity.id
_entity.type
_entity.pdbx_description
1 polymer ?
#
loop_
_entity_poly.entity_id
_entity_poly.type
_entity_poly.pdbx_seq_one_letter_code
_entity_poly.pdbx_strand_id
1 'polypeptide(L)'
;MATKLGFTLTIPRFFSTPSRKPLISLCSSSSSRIHSIQLIRHLPVRRRLVVLSPKATTEPPGQVQEDDVVDGNVLPYCSIEKKRKKSLGELEQEFLQALQAFYYEGKAVMSNEEFDNLKEELTWEGSSVVMLSSDEQRFLEASMAYVAGKPIMTDEEFDKLKIQLKMDGSEIVVEGPRCSLRSRKVYSDLYVDYFKMFLLNVPAAVVALALFFFLDDLTGFEITYLLELPEPFSFIFTWFAALPFILWLAFTITNIIVKDFLILKGPCPNCGIENNSFFGTILSISNGGSTNTLKCSNCGTALVGRTQHYAYLIHNLWGGKTGFDVKHGGACGYGNLFNNGYGTDTAALSSTLFNNGYACGTCYQIKCVQSPWCYASSPFTTVTATNLCPPNWSEDSNNGGWCNPPRTHFDMSKPAFMKIAQWKAGIVPVMYRRVPCITSGGLRFSFQGNGYWLLVYVMNVGGGGDLGNMWVKGSQTGWISMSHNWGASYQAFATLGGQALSFKLTSYTTQETIIAWNVAPPNWNVGLAYQANVNFR
;
A
#
# COMPACT_ATOMS: atom_id res chain seq x y z
N MET A 1 -44.60 -29.24 39.20
CA MET A 1 -44.08 -28.31 40.23
C MET A 1 -43.39 -27.17 39.48
N ALA A 2 -44.02 -26.08 39.03
CA ALA A 2 -45.07 -25.25 39.63
C ALA A 2 -44.58 -24.34 40.77
N THR A 3 -43.96 -23.21 40.41
CA THR A 3 -44.19 -21.92 41.08
C THR A 3 -43.95 -20.76 40.11
N LYS A 4 -44.97 -19.93 39.91
CA LYS A 4 -44.86 -18.60 39.29
C LYS A 4 -44.46 -17.59 40.37
N LEU A 5 -43.82 -16.50 39.98
CA LEU A 5 -44.04 -15.16 40.55
C LEU A 5 -43.50 -14.10 39.58
N GLY A 6 -44.26 -13.04 39.37
CA GLY A 6 -43.82 -11.84 38.66
C GLY A 6 -44.75 -10.69 39.04
N PHE A 7 -44.30 -9.43 38.94
CA PHE A 7 -45.16 -8.25 38.94
C PHE A 7 -44.45 -6.99 38.40
N THR A 8 -45.07 -6.36 37.41
CA THR A 8 -45.16 -4.90 37.08
C THR A 8 -43.96 -3.93 37.16
N LEU A 9 -43.64 -3.38 35.98
CA LEU A 9 -43.68 -1.94 35.60
C LEU A 9 -43.35 -0.84 36.63
N THR A 10 -42.44 0.07 36.24
CA THR A 10 -42.63 1.53 36.43
C THR A 10 -41.72 2.36 35.51
N ILE A 11 -42.23 3.50 35.04
CA ILE A 11 -41.52 4.54 34.26
C ILE A 11 -41.35 5.77 35.17
N PRO A 12 -40.29 6.58 35.00
CA PRO A 12 -40.37 8.01 35.31
C PRO A 12 -40.15 8.90 34.07
N ARG A 13 -40.97 9.95 33.98
CA ARG A 13 -40.88 11.04 33.00
C ARG A 13 -40.01 12.19 33.50
N PHE A 14 -39.48 12.95 32.54
CA PHE A 14 -39.22 14.40 32.55
C PHE A 14 -39.16 15.17 33.89
N PHE A 15 -38.07 15.90 34.08
CA PHE A 15 -38.15 17.27 34.60
C PHE A 15 -37.26 18.23 33.78
N SER A 16 -37.90 19.25 33.22
CA SER A 16 -37.30 20.41 32.56
C SER A 16 -37.75 21.67 33.31
N THR A 17 -36.87 22.64 33.59
CA THR A 17 -37.16 24.06 33.95
C THR A 17 -35.82 24.80 34.25
N PRO A 18 -35.75 26.15 34.42
CA PRO A 18 -35.65 27.07 33.27
C PRO A 18 -34.66 28.25 33.50
N SER A 19 -34.72 29.28 32.63
CA SER A 19 -34.20 30.65 32.89
C SER A 19 -32.65 30.79 32.90
N ARG A 20 -32.04 31.95 32.59
CA ARG A 20 -32.54 33.33 32.49
C ARG A 20 -31.63 34.16 31.57
N LYS A 21 -32.17 34.97 30.66
CA LYS A 21 -31.43 36.08 30.01
C LYS A 21 -31.44 37.31 30.93
N PRO A 22 -30.49 38.24 30.76
CA PRO A 22 -30.88 39.64 30.55
C PRO A 22 -30.30 40.24 29.25
N LEU A 23 -30.63 41.51 29.01
CA LEU A 23 -30.52 42.26 27.74
C LEU A 23 -30.11 43.71 28.08
N ILE A 24 -29.71 44.54 27.10
CA ILE A 24 -29.43 46.01 27.20
C ILE A 24 -28.01 46.30 27.77
N SER A 25 -27.17 47.25 27.29
CA SER A 25 -27.35 48.54 26.56
C SER A 25 -26.27 48.85 25.49
N LEU A 26 -26.66 49.78 24.61
CA LEU A 26 -25.98 50.56 23.55
C LEU A 26 -24.60 51.20 23.88
N CYS A 27 -23.80 51.42 22.81
CA CYS A 27 -23.29 52.72 22.29
C CYS A 27 -22.44 52.43 21.02
N SER A 28 -22.78 52.76 19.76
CA SER A 28 -23.12 54.03 19.06
C SER A 28 -21.91 54.87 18.55
N SER A 29 -21.52 54.66 17.26
CA SER A 29 -21.04 55.66 16.27
C SER A 29 -20.60 54.91 14.98
N SER A 30 -21.26 55.02 13.81
CA SER A 30 -21.18 56.10 12.80
C SER A 30 -19.74 56.43 12.38
N SER A 31 -19.29 56.35 11.13
CA SER A 31 -19.94 56.26 9.80
C SER A 31 -18.98 55.52 8.82
N SER A 32 -19.23 55.24 7.53
CA SER A 32 -20.28 55.68 6.58
C SER A 32 -20.61 54.58 5.54
N ARG A 33 -20.78 54.92 4.25
CA ARG A 33 -21.07 54.03 3.11
C ARG A 33 -20.52 54.60 1.79
N ILE A 34 -19.83 53.74 1.02
CA ILE A 34 -20.13 53.31 -0.38
C ILE A 34 -20.05 54.30 -1.59
N HIS A 35 -19.56 53.75 -2.72
CA HIS A 35 -19.55 54.21 -4.14
C HIS A 35 -18.73 55.48 -4.46
N SER A 36 -17.71 55.49 -5.32
CA SER A 36 -17.53 55.01 -6.72
C SER A 36 -18.30 55.81 -7.78
N ILE A 37 -17.58 56.45 -8.70
CA ILE A 37 -17.97 56.82 -10.09
C ILE A 37 -16.69 57.28 -10.81
N GLN A 38 -16.39 56.72 -11.99
CA GLN A 38 -16.16 57.47 -13.25
C GLN A 38 -15.97 56.50 -14.43
N LEU A 39 -16.37 56.96 -15.61
CA LEU A 39 -16.60 56.17 -16.84
C LEU A 39 -16.01 56.96 -18.04
N ILE A 40 -15.71 56.29 -19.17
CA ILE A 40 -15.43 56.90 -20.50
C ILE A 40 -13.98 57.46 -20.63
N ARG A 41 -13.17 57.31 -21.71
CA ARG A 41 -13.40 57.19 -23.18
C ARG A 41 -12.34 56.34 -23.94
N HIS A 42 -12.50 56.25 -25.28
CA HIS A 42 -11.89 55.30 -26.24
C HIS A 42 -10.66 55.79 -27.09
N LEU A 43 -9.87 54.81 -27.59
CA LEU A 43 -9.18 54.70 -28.92
C LEU A 43 -8.01 55.70 -29.25
N PRO A 44 -7.13 55.50 -30.29
CA PRO A 44 -7.28 54.69 -31.52
C PRO A 44 -6.05 53.92 -32.16
N VAL A 45 -6.38 52.95 -33.05
CA VAL A 45 -5.80 52.64 -34.41
C VAL A 45 -4.28 52.55 -34.70
N ARG A 46 -3.82 51.41 -35.27
CA ARG A 46 -3.08 51.35 -36.58
C ARG A 46 -3.19 49.98 -37.28
N ARG A 47 -2.97 49.93 -38.60
CA ARG A 47 -3.28 48.82 -39.55
C ARG A 47 -2.16 48.69 -40.62
N ARG A 48 -2.07 47.54 -41.32
CA ARG A 48 -1.29 47.24 -42.58
C ARG A 48 0.25 47.04 -42.42
N LEU A 49 0.97 46.29 -43.29
CA LEU A 49 0.68 45.67 -44.61
C LEU A 49 1.56 44.42 -44.93
N VAL A 50 1.03 43.59 -45.83
CA VAL A 50 1.52 42.40 -46.61
C VAL A 50 3.01 42.35 -47.04
N VAL A 51 3.57 41.12 -47.09
CA VAL A 51 4.60 40.67 -48.07
C VAL A 51 4.31 39.22 -48.55
N LEU A 52 3.82 39.12 -49.79
CA LEU A 52 4.20 38.23 -50.92
C LEU A 52 4.53 36.72 -50.76
N SER A 53 3.92 35.92 -51.64
CA SER A 53 4.30 34.54 -52.05
C SER A 53 5.09 34.57 -53.38
N PRO A 54 5.83 33.52 -53.79
CA PRO A 54 5.27 32.65 -54.85
C PRO A 54 5.76 31.17 -54.95
N LYS A 55 4.95 30.35 -55.64
CA LYS A 55 5.29 29.11 -56.40
C LYS A 55 5.71 27.86 -55.58
N ALA A 56 5.44 26.63 -56.03
CA ALA A 56 5.30 26.16 -57.42
C ALA A 56 3.97 25.48 -57.80
N THR A 57 3.81 25.23 -59.10
CA THR A 57 2.60 24.74 -59.78
C THR A 57 2.99 23.56 -60.68
N THR A 58 2.22 22.47 -60.68
CA THR A 58 2.14 21.52 -61.81
C THR A 58 0.86 20.70 -61.75
N GLU A 59 0.17 20.63 -62.88
CA GLU A 59 -1.04 19.82 -63.21
C GLU A 59 -0.64 18.80 -64.32
N PRO A 60 -1.55 17.97 -64.87
CA PRO A 60 -2.50 16.99 -64.29
C PRO A 60 -2.30 15.62 -65.03
N PRO A 61 -3.30 14.77 -65.35
CA PRO A 61 -4.55 14.39 -64.66
C PRO A 61 -4.61 12.90 -64.28
N GLY A 62 -5.57 12.54 -63.43
CA GLY A 62 -6.03 11.15 -63.27
C GLY A 62 -7.53 11.16 -62.98
N GLN A 63 -8.36 10.96 -64.01
CA GLN A 63 -9.81 10.87 -63.83
C GLN A 63 -10.15 9.55 -63.12
N VAL A 64 -10.82 9.65 -61.98
CA VAL A 64 -11.88 8.70 -61.64
C VAL A 64 -13.13 9.56 -61.42
N GLN A 65 -14.09 9.42 -62.33
CA GLN A 65 -15.47 9.76 -61.99
C GLN A 65 -15.91 8.67 -61.01
N GLU A 66 -16.10 9.02 -59.74
CA GLU A 66 -17.01 8.23 -58.92
C GLU A 66 -18.42 8.69 -59.29
N ASP A 67 -19.13 7.82 -59.99
CA ASP A 67 -20.49 8.06 -60.44
C ASP A 67 -21.42 8.31 -59.25
N ASP A 68 -22.35 9.26 -59.39
CA ASP A 68 -23.41 9.54 -58.43
C ASP A 68 -24.38 8.34 -58.33
N VAL A 69 -23.99 7.31 -57.56
CA VAL A 69 -24.92 6.26 -57.12
C VAL A 69 -25.78 6.82 -56.00
N VAL A 70 -26.86 7.50 -56.38
CA VAL A 70 -27.95 7.85 -55.46
C VAL A 70 -28.66 6.55 -55.07
N ASP A 71 -28.17 5.91 -54.02
CA ASP A 71 -28.70 4.64 -53.53
C ASP A 71 -30.04 4.88 -52.81
N GLY A 72 -31.12 4.84 -53.60
CA GLY A 72 -32.46 5.33 -53.24
C GLY A 72 -33.22 4.49 -52.19
N ASN A 73 -32.52 3.74 -51.35
CA ASN A 73 -33.10 2.88 -50.31
C ASN A 73 -32.33 2.92 -48.97
N VAL A 74 -31.44 3.87 -48.78
CA VAL A 74 -30.82 4.13 -47.47
C VAL A 74 -31.80 4.92 -46.58
N LEU A 75 -31.87 4.56 -45.29
CA LEU A 75 -32.72 5.23 -44.30
C LEU A 75 -32.47 6.75 -44.26
N PRO A 76 -33.49 7.59 -43.92
CA PRO A 76 -33.37 9.06 -43.91
C PRO A 76 -32.19 9.62 -43.10
N TYR A 77 -31.70 8.83 -42.14
CA TYR A 77 -30.54 9.10 -41.29
C TYR A 77 -29.18 9.15 -42.00
N CYS A 78 -29.07 8.72 -43.25
CA CYS A 78 -27.82 8.77 -44.02
C CYS A 78 -27.84 9.80 -45.17
N SER A 79 -28.71 10.80 -45.09
CA SER A 79 -28.70 11.93 -46.03
C SER A 79 -27.55 12.90 -45.70
N ILE A 80 -26.43 12.75 -46.41
CA ILE A 80 -25.21 13.59 -46.24
C ILE A 80 -25.45 15.00 -46.82
N GLU A 81 -26.20 15.83 -46.11
CA GLU A 81 -26.09 17.28 -46.28
C GLU A 81 -24.68 17.71 -45.84
N LYS A 82 -23.93 18.32 -46.78
CA LYS A 82 -22.51 18.77 -46.77
C LYS A 82 -21.95 19.43 -45.48
N LYS A 83 -22.11 18.82 -44.31
CA LYS A 83 -21.42 19.16 -43.07
C LYS A 83 -20.02 18.54 -43.13
N ARG A 84 -19.02 19.36 -42.84
CA ARG A 84 -17.60 18.99 -42.79
C ARG A 84 -17.42 17.85 -41.77
N LYS A 85 -16.75 16.73 -42.12
CA LYS A 85 -16.44 15.67 -41.14
C LYS A 85 -15.69 16.31 -39.97
N LYS A 86 -16.28 16.26 -38.77
CA LYS A 86 -15.69 16.82 -37.55
C LYS A 86 -14.49 15.97 -37.14
N SER A 87 -13.51 16.58 -36.50
CA SER A 87 -12.40 15.84 -35.88
C SER A 87 -12.88 15.15 -34.60
N LEU A 88 -12.20 14.07 -34.22
CA LEU A 88 -12.54 13.29 -33.01
C LEU A 88 -12.63 14.16 -31.75
N GLY A 89 -11.71 15.11 -31.57
CA GLY A 89 -11.74 16.06 -30.45
C GLY A 89 -12.88 17.09 -30.52
N GLU A 90 -13.40 17.44 -31.70
CA GLU A 90 -14.60 18.27 -31.82
C GLU A 90 -15.87 17.49 -31.43
N LEU A 91 -15.94 16.21 -31.79
CA LEU A 91 -17.04 15.30 -31.39
C LEU A 91 -17.04 15.06 -29.88
N GLU A 92 -15.88 14.79 -29.28
CA GLU A 92 -15.71 14.66 -27.82
C GLU A 92 -16.13 15.94 -27.08
N GLN A 93 -15.77 17.11 -27.61
CA GLN A 93 -16.09 18.38 -26.99
C GLN A 93 -17.59 18.71 -27.08
N GLU A 94 -18.26 18.38 -28.19
CA GLU A 94 -19.73 18.50 -28.29
C GLU A 94 -20.46 17.54 -27.34
N PHE A 95 -19.97 16.30 -27.21
CA PHE A 95 -20.53 15.30 -26.30
C PHE A 95 -20.41 15.73 -24.83
N LEU A 96 -19.22 16.19 -24.41
CA LEU A 96 -18.99 16.73 -23.06
C LEU A 96 -19.83 17.99 -22.79
N GLN A 97 -19.98 18.88 -23.78
CA GLN A 97 -20.80 20.09 -23.64
C GLN A 97 -22.30 19.75 -23.52
N ALA A 98 -22.79 18.75 -24.26
CA ALA A 98 -24.16 18.28 -24.17
C ALA A 98 -24.47 17.69 -22.79
N LEU A 99 -23.58 16.82 -22.28
CA LEU A 99 -23.67 16.28 -20.92
C LEU A 99 -23.66 17.41 -19.87
N GLN A 100 -22.72 18.36 -19.97
CA GLN A 100 -22.63 19.46 -19.02
C GLN A 100 -23.93 20.29 -18.98
N ALA A 101 -24.47 20.66 -20.14
CA ALA A 101 -25.70 21.46 -20.20
C ALA A 101 -26.94 20.70 -19.70
N PHE A 102 -27.04 19.40 -19.99
CA PHE A 102 -28.17 18.58 -19.55
C PHE A 102 -28.17 18.40 -18.03
N TYR A 103 -27.05 17.95 -17.45
CA TYR A 103 -26.95 17.64 -16.01
C TYR A 103 -26.87 18.88 -15.10
N TYR A 104 -26.23 19.98 -15.56
CA TYR A 104 -25.98 21.16 -14.70
C TYR A 104 -26.87 22.36 -15.02
N GLU A 105 -27.16 22.63 -16.30
CA GLU A 105 -28.05 23.75 -16.70
C GLU A 105 -29.52 23.32 -16.84
N GLY A 106 -29.81 22.02 -16.92
CA GLY A 106 -31.16 21.51 -17.19
C GLY A 106 -31.63 21.79 -18.62
N LYS A 107 -30.70 21.96 -19.56
CA LYS A 107 -30.98 22.32 -20.97
C LYS A 107 -30.46 21.24 -21.90
N ALA A 108 -31.33 20.71 -22.75
CA ALA A 108 -30.91 19.90 -23.89
C ALA A 108 -30.34 20.83 -24.98
N VAL A 109 -29.04 20.69 -25.28
CA VAL A 109 -28.34 21.47 -26.33
C VAL A 109 -28.51 20.85 -27.72
N MET A 110 -28.78 19.55 -27.77
CA MET A 110 -29.09 18.75 -28.95
C MET A 110 -30.27 17.83 -28.64
N SER A 111 -30.91 17.26 -29.66
CA SER A 111 -31.96 16.24 -29.48
C SER A 111 -31.39 14.91 -28.99
N ASN A 112 -32.24 14.06 -28.40
CA ASN A 112 -31.83 12.72 -27.94
C ASN A 112 -31.29 11.88 -29.11
N GLU A 113 -31.90 11.98 -30.29
CA GLU A 113 -31.47 11.23 -31.48
C GLU A 113 -30.09 11.72 -31.96
N GLU A 114 -29.83 13.03 -31.98
CA GLU A 114 -28.48 13.57 -32.29
C GLU A 114 -27.44 13.14 -31.24
N PHE A 115 -27.82 13.07 -29.97
CA PHE A 115 -26.93 12.65 -28.88
C PHE A 115 -26.58 11.15 -28.97
N ASP A 116 -27.56 10.29 -29.24
CA ASP A 116 -27.33 8.86 -29.39
C ASP A 116 -26.48 8.54 -30.63
N ASN A 117 -26.71 9.24 -31.76
CA ASN A 117 -25.83 9.13 -32.94
C ASN A 117 -24.39 9.59 -32.63
N LEU A 118 -24.20 10.74 -31.96
CA LEU A 118 -22.88 11.24 -31.56
C LEU A 118 -22.14 10.26 -30.63
N LYS A 119 -22.89 9.63 -29.72
CA LYS A 119 -22.38 8.59 -28.83
C LYS A 119 -21.96 7.33 -29.59
N GLU A 120 -22.75 6.88 -30.55
CA GLU A 120 -22.39 5.74 -31.41
C GLU A 120 -21.14 6.06 -32.24
N GLU A 121 -21.04 7.22 -32.89
CA GLU A 121 -19.84 7.65 -33.64
C GLU A 121 -18.58 7.64 -32.76
N LEU A 122 -18.64 8.21 -31.55
CA LEU A 122 -17.52 8.20 -30.60
C LEU A 122 -17.17 6.79 -30.09
N THR A 123 -18.16 5.89 -30.00
CA THR A 123 -17.94 4.48 -29.66
C THR A 123 -17.22 3.75 -30.80
N TRP A 124 -17.59 4.01 -32.06
CA TRP A 124 -16.97 3.42 -33.24
C TRP A 124 -15.55 3.94 -33.52
N GLU A 125 -15.29 5.23 -33.30
CA GLU A 125 -13.96 5.84 -33.42
C GLU A 125 -13.07 5.58 -32.17
N GLY A 126 -13.58 4.86 -31.16
CA GLY A 126 -12.80 4.35 -30.03
C GLY A 126 -12.42 5.40 -28.96
N SER A 127 -13.23 6.44 -28.79
CA SER A 127 -12.97 7.48 -27.79
C SER A 127 -13.03 6.95 -26.35
N SER A 128 -12.00 7.26 -25.56
CA SER A 128 -11.94 6.95 -24.13
C SER A 128 -12.98 7.72 -23.29
N VAL A 129 -13.57 8.80 -23.85
CA VAL A 129 -14.61 9.59 -23.18
C VAL A 129 -15.95 8.85 -23.14
N VAL A 130 -16.21 7.96 -24.10
CA VAL A 130 -17.45 7.17 -24.18
C VAL A 130 -17.26 5.74 -23.66
N MET A 131 -16.06 5.16 -23.82
CA MET A 131 -15.69 3.83 -23.31
C MET A 131 -15.32 3.84 -21.81
N LEU A 132 -16.14 4.49 -20.98
CA LEU A 132 -15.97 4.54 -19.53
C LEU A 132 -16.70 3.38 -18.84
N SER A 133 -16.05 2.72 -17.87
CA SER A 133 -16.74 1.75 -17.00
C SER A 133 -17.79 2.44 -16.11
N SER A 134 -18.78 1.68 -15.64
CA SER A 134 -19.86 2.21 -14.78
C SER A 134 -19.35 2.93 -13.53
N ASP A 135 -18.23 2.48 -12.96
CA ASP A 135 -17.64 3.08 -11.77
C ASP A 135 -16.82 4.34 -12.09
N GLU A 136 -16.15 4.40 -13.25
CA GLU A 136 -15.48 5.63 -13.73
C GLU A 136 -16.48 6.73 -14.07
N GLN A 137 -17.60 6.39 -14.73
CA GLN A 137 -18.69 7.34 -15.01
C GLN A 137 -19.24 7.91 -13.69
N ARG A 138 -19.51 7.04 -12.71
CA ARG A 138 -20.03 7.40 -11.39
C ARG A 138 -19.05 8.26 -10.59
N PHE A 139 -17.74 8.03 -10.74
CA PHE A 139 -16.69 8.85 -10.12
C PHE A 139 -16.61 10.24 -10.76
N LEU A 140 -16.65 10.32 -12.09
CA LEU A 140 -16.66 11.60 -12.81
C LEU A 140 -17.91 12.41 -12.47
N GLU A 141 -19.10 11.82 -12.55
CA GLU A 141 -20.37 12.46 -12.17
C GLU A 141 -20.31 13.02 -10.75
N ALA A 142 -19.84 12.23 -9.79
CA ALA A 142 -19.70 12.66 -8.40
C ALA A 142 -18.69 13.79 -8.20
N SER A 143 -17.55 13.73 -8.89
CA SER A 143 -16.51 14.77 -8.81
C SER A 143 -17.03 16.13 -9.33
N MET A 144 -17.76 16.12 -10.46
CA MET A 144 -18.35 17.31 -11.05
C MET A 144 -19.52 17.84 -10.20
N ALA A 145 -20.36 16.95 -9.66
CA ALA A 145 -21.49 17.31 -8.81
C ALA A 145 -21.03 17.91 -7.46
N TYR A 146 -19.92 17.42 -6.90
CA TYR A 146 -19.26 18.02 -5.74
C TYR A 146 -18.77 19.45 -6.03
N VAL A 147 -18.08 19.66 -7.17
CA VAL A 147 -17.63 21.00 -7.61
C VAL A 147 -18.81 21.95 -7.86
N ALA A 148 -19.94 21.43 -8.35
CA ALA A 148 -21.19 22.18 -8.53
C ALA A 148 -21.97 22.44 -7.21
N GLY A 149 -21.47 21.97 -6.06
CA GLY A 149 -22.10 22.16 -4.76
C GLY A 149 -23.34 21.29 -4.50
N LYS A 150 -23.54 20.22 -5.28
CA LYS A 150 -24.65 19.26 -5.18
C LYS A 150 -24.10 17.81 -5.09
N PRO A 151 -23.48 17.40 -3.96
CA PRO A 151 -22.90 16.06 -3.86
C PRO A 151 -23.97 14.97 -4.02
N ILE A 152 -23.79 14.09 -5.02
CA ILE A 152 -24.69 12.94 -5.30
C ILE A 152 -24.37 11.69 -4.47
N MET A 153 -23.20 11.66 -3.85
CA MET A 153 -22.74 10.62 -2.94
C MET A 153 -22.00 11.27 -1.77
N THR A 154 -21.88 10.56 -0.67
CA THR A 154 -21.10 11.01 0.49
C THR A 154 -19.60 11.01 0.20
N ASP A 155 -18.83 11.84 0.93
CA ASP A 155 -17.37 11.86 0.82
C ASP A 155 -16.76 10.46 1.06
N GLU A 156 -17.38 9.64 1.93
CA GLU A 156 -16.97 8.25 2.19
C GLU A 156 -17.20 7.32 0.99
N GLU A 157 -18.34 7.43 0.30
CA GLU A 157 -18.64 6.65 -0.91
C GLU A 157 -17.71 7.07 -2.06
N PHE A 158 -17.45 8.37 -2.20
CA PHE A 158 -16.53 8.91 -3.19
C PHE A 158 -15.10 8.38 -2.98
N ASP A 159 -14.58 8.41 -1.75
CA ASP A 159 -13.25 7.88 -1.45
C ASP A 159 -13.15 6.36 -1.63
N LYS A 160 -14.22 5.58 -1.35
CA LYS A 160 -14.24 4.14 -1.65
C LYS A 160 -14.19 3.85 -3.15
N LEU A 161 -15.04 4.51 -3.92
CA LEU A 161 -15.07 4.39 -5.39
C LEU A 161 -13.70 4.76 -5.99
N LYS A 162 -13.10 5.85 -5.50
CA LYS A 162 -11.75 6.29 -5.85
C LYS A 162 -10.67 5.26 -5.51
N ILE A 163 -10.78 4.53 -4.39
CA ILE A 163 -9.82 3.47 -4.03
C ILE A 163 -9.99 2.24 -4.93
N GLN A 164 -11.23 1.83 -5.19
CA GLN A 164 -11.52 0.70 -6.09
C GLN A 164 -10.96 0.95 -7.49
N LEU A 165 -11.27 2.11 -8.06
CA LEU A 165 -10.76 2.55 -9.36
C LEU A 165 -9.21 2.66 -9.43
N LYS A 166 -8.52 2.88 -8.31
CA LYS A 166 -7.04 2.80 -8.24
C LYS A 166 -6.52 1.36 -8.22
N MET A 167 -7.28 0.40 -7.67
CA MET A 167 -6.93 -1.02 -7.71
C MET A 167 -7.17 -1.61 -9.09
N ASP A 168 -8.24 -1.21 -9.75
CA ASP A 168 -8.61 -1.63 -11.11
C ASP A 168 -7.71 -0.99 -12.19
N GLY A 169 -6.86 -0.02 -11.81
CA GLY A 169 -5.85 0.57 -12.68
C GLY A 169 -6.37 1.68 -13.61
N SER A 170 -7.54 2.27 -13.32
CA SER A 170 -8.12 3.34 -14.13
C SER A 170 -7.19 4.57 -14.23
N GLU A 171 -7.02 5.08 -15.45
CA GLU A 171 -6.17 6.25 -15.72
C GLU A 171 -6.79 7.54 -15.14
N ILE A 172 -8.12 7.60 -15.06
CA ILE A 172 -8.93 8.75 -14.63
C ILE A 172 -8.68 9.14 -13.16
N VAL A 173 -8.26 8.18 -12.33
CA VAL A 173 -8.06 8.39 -10.88
C VAL A 173 -6.59 8.63 -10.52
N VAL A 174 -5.69 8.68 -11.51
CA VAL A 174 -4.31 9.13 -11.34
C VAL A 174 -4.30 10.61 -11.02
N GLU A 175 -3.93 10.96 -9.78
CA GLU A 175 -3.91 12.36 -9.37
C GLU A 175 -2.78 13.13 -10.06
N GLY A 176 -3.15 14.27 -10.67
CA GLY A 176 -2.20 15.19 -11.28
C GLY A 176 -1.20 15.80 -10.27
N PRO A 177 -0.10 16.39 -10.78
CA PRO A 177 1.00 16.87 -9.95
C PRO A 177 0.58 17.92 -8.90
N ARG A 178 0.71 17.58 -7.62
CA ARG A 178 0.34 18.43 -6.48
C ARG A 178 1.43 19.49 -6.23
N CYS A 179 1.13 20.76 -6.45
CA CYS A 179 2.06 21.86 -6.15
C CYS A 179 1.88 22.41 -4.73
N SER A 180 2.95 22.41 -3.91
CA SER A 180 2.92 23.04 -2.59
C SER A 180 3.49 24.46 -2.63
N LEU A 181 2.62 25.46 -2.47
CA LEU A 181 2.98 26.87 -2.43
C LEU A 181 4.01 27.20 -1.32
N ARG A 182 3.97 26.47 -0.20
CA ARG A 182 4.89 26.68 0.94
C ARG A 182 6.30 26.14 0.68
N SER A 183 6.45 24.97 0.08
CA SER A 183 7.77 24.38 -0.19
C SER A 183 8.32 24.72 -1.58
N ARG A 184 7.51 25.36 -2.45
CA ARG A 184 7.81 25.63 -3.87
C ARG A 184 8.26 24.38 -4.62
N LYS A 185 7.64 23.24 -4.28
CA LYS A 185 7.93 21.93 -4.87
C LYS A 185 6.63 21.30 -5.37
N VAL A 186 6.77 20.58 -6.47
CA VAL A 186 5.70 19.79 -7.06
C VAL A 186 5.95 18.32 -6.70
N TYR A 187 4.89 17.63 -6.33
CA TYR A 187 4.88 16.23 -5.92
C TYR A 187 4.04 15.43 -6.90
N SER A 188 4.49 14.23 -7.25
CA SER A 188 3.74 13.20 -7.96
C SER A 188 3.86 11.92 -7.14
N ASP A 189 2.78 11.17 -7.04
CA ASP A 189 2.83 9.83 -6.45
C ASP A 189 3.54 8.87 -7.40
N LEU A 190 4.22 7.86 -6.84
CA LEU A 190 4.84 6.78 -7.60
C LEU A 190 4.23 5.45 -7.16
N TYR A 191 4.02 4.56 -8.12
CA TYR A 191 3.44 3.23 -7.91
C TYR A 191 4.50 2.14 -8.11
N VAL A 192 4.26 0.94 -7.57
CA VAL A 192 5.19 -0.19 -7.68
C VAL A 192 5.06 -0.84 -9.05
N ASP A 193 6.19 -1.01 -9.74
CA ASP A 193 6.24 -1.68 -11.05
C ASP A 193 6.56 -3.17 -10.90
N TYR A 194 5.52 -3.96 -10.58
CA TYR A 194 5.62 -5.40 -10.43
C TYR A 194 6.16 -6.10 -11.69
N PHE A 195 5.84 -5.59 -12.88
CA PHE A 195 6.29 -6.18 -14.14
C PHE A 195 7.80 -6.04 -14.33
N LYS A 196 8.37 -4.85 -14.13
CA LYS A 196 9.83 -4.66 -14.17
C LYS A 196 10.55 -5.38 -13.03
N MET A 197 9.93 -5.50 -11.85
CA MET A 197 10.48 -6.32 -10.76
C MET A 197 10.53 -7.81 -11.13
N PHE A 198 9.51 -8.34 -11.81
CA PHE A 198 9.53 -9.71 -12.35
C PHE A 198 10.63 -9.88 -13.42
N LEU A 199 10.69 -8.97 -14.40
CA LEU A 199 11.68 -9.01 -15.49
C LEU A 199 13.14 -9.03 -15.00
N LEU A 200 13.43 -8.48 -13.81
CA LEU A 200 14.78 -8.50 -13.23
C LEU A 200 15.33 -9.93 -13.02
N ASN A 201 14.44 -10.92 -12.82
CA ASN A 201 14.81 -12.33 -12.60
C ASN A 201 14.95 -13.12 -13.91
N VAL A 202 14.42 -12.61 -15.02
CA VAL A 202 14.38 -13.32 -16.31
C VAL A 202 15.78 -13.63 -16.86
N PRO A 203 16.78 -12.72 -16.87
CA PRO A 203 18.11 -13.03 -17.37
C PRO A 203 18.79 -14.20 -16.61
N ALA A 204 18.62 -14.26 -15.29
CA ALA A 204 19.17 -15.35 -14.48
C ALA A 204 18.46 -16.69 -14.77
N ALA A 205 17.13 -16.67 -14.95
CA ALA A 205 16.37 -17.85 -15.35
C ALA A 205 16.78 -18.34 -16.75
N VAL A 206 16.97 -17.44 -17.72
CA VAL A 206 17.44 -17.79 -19.07
C VAL A 206 18.84 -18.41 -19.04
N VAL A 207 19.78 -17.85 -18.27
CA VAL A 207 21.14 -18.42 -18.12
C VAL A 207 21.08 -19.80 -17.44
N ALA A 208 20.27 -19.96 -16.39
CA ALA A 208 20.14 -21.24 -15.70
C ALA A 208 19.50 -22.33 -16.58
N LEU A 209 18.47 -21.98 -17.36
CA LEU A 209 17.86 -22.87 -18.34
C LEU A 209 18.81 -23.21 -19.50
N ALA A 210 19.51 -22.22 -20.05
CA ALA A 210 20.48 -22.44 -21.13
C ALA A 210 21.64 -23.33 -20.67
N LEU A 211 22.13 -23.16 -19.44
CA LEU A 211 23.18 -24.00 -18.86
C LEU A 211 22.66 -25.42 -18.58
N PHE A 212 21.40 -25.57 -18.15
CA PHE A 212 20.75 -26.88 -18.01
C PHE A 212 20.65 -27.61 -19.36
N PHE A 213 20.05 -26.99 -20.39
CA PHE A 213 19.95 -27.60 -21.73
C PHE A 213 21.32 -27.83 -22.39
N PHE A 214 22.31 -26.97 -22.16
CA PHE A 214 23.67 -27.16 -22.68
C PHE A 214 24.40 -28.33 -21.99
N LEU A 215 24.17 -28.56 -20.70
CA LEU A 215 24.64 -29.77 -20.01
C LEU A 215 23.88 -31.02 -20.48
N ASP A 216 22.58 -30.90 -20.76
CA ASP A 216 21.74 -31.96 -21.32
C ASP A 216 22.27 -32.44 -22.68
N ASP A 217 22.50 -31.51 -23.62
CA ASP A 217 23.12 -31.75 -24.93
C ASP A 217 24.54 -32.32 -24.82
N LEU A 218 25.39 -31.76 -23.93
CA LEU A 218 26.77 -32.25 -23.74
C LEU A 218 26.86 -33.63 -23.09
N THR A 219 25.89 -33.98 -22.23
CA THR A 219 25.86 -35.29 -21.56
C THR A 219 25.03 -36.31 -22.34
N GLY A 220 24.31 -35.91 -23.40
CA GLY A 220 23.57 -36.82 -24.29
C GLY A 220 22.52 -37.65 -23.55
N PHE A 221 21.94 -37.13 -22.47
CA PHE A 221 21.11 -37.87 -21.50
C PHE A 221 21.83 -39.07 -20.81
N GLU A 222 23.16 -39.21 -20.82
CA GLU A 222 23.87 -40.32 -20.14
C GLU A 222 24.00 -40.18 -18.62
N ILE A 223 23.47 -39.11 -18.01
CA ILE A 223 23.20 -39.08 -16.55
C ILE A 223 22.21 -40.20 -16.16
N THR A 224 21.48 -40.73 -17.15
CA THR A 224 20.41 -41.72 -17.01
C THR A 224 20.92 -43.18 -16.90
N TYR A 225 22.22 -43.47 -17.03
CA TYR A 225 22.73 -44.85 -16.85
C TYR A 225 22.62 -45.38 -15.40
N LEU A 226 22.11 -44.57 -14.46
CA LEU A 226 21.71 -44.98 -13.11
C LEU A 226 20.19 -44.82 -12.83
N LEU A 227 19.42 -44.24 -13.76
CA LEU A 227 18.09 -43.69 -13.45
C LEU A 227 17.16 -43.55 -14.68
N GLU A 228 17.09 -44.58 -15.54
CA GLU A 228 16.06 -44.72 -16.59
C GLU A 228 14.65 -44.73 -15.97
N LEU A 229 14.05 -43.55 -15.87
CA LEU A 229 12.65 -43.37 -15.54
C LEU A 229 11.81 -43.52 -16.82
N PRO A 230 11.06 -44.63 -16.98
CA PRO A 230 10.25 -44.84 -18.18
C PRO A 230 9.21 -43.73 -18.33
N GLU A 231 8.83 -43.41 -19.57
CA GLU A 231 7.69 -42.52 -19.81
C GLU A 231 6.44 -43.09 -19.11
N PRO A 232 5.70 -42.29 -18.32
CA PRO A 232 5.65 -40.82 -18.32
C PRO A 232 6.53 -40.13 -17.24
N PHE A 233 7.32 -40.86 -16.45
CA PHE A 233 7.96 -40.29 -15.25
C PHE A 233 9.07 -39.27 -15.56
N SER A 234 9.75 -39.38 -16.70
CA SER A 234 10.73 -38.38 -17.16
C SER A 234 10.09 -36.98 -17.36
N PHE A 235 8.92 -36.91 -18.00
CA PHE A 235 8.16 -35.66 -18.15
C PHE A 235 7.74 -35.09 -16.79
N ILE A 236 7.30 -35.94 -15.86
CA ILE A 236 6.91 -35.51 -14.51
C ILE A 236 8.14 -34.98 -13.75
N PHE A 237 9.28 -35.67 -13.81
CA PHE A 237 10.50 -35.24 -13.13
C PHE A 237 11.03 -33.90 -13.68
N THR A 238 11.07 -33.73 -15.01
CA THR A 238 11.55 -32.50 -15.64
C THR A 238 10.65 -31.29 -15.31
N TRP A 239 9.32 -31.43 -15.39
CA TRP A 239 8.40 -30.32 -15.15
C TRP A 239 8.07 -30.05 -13.67
N PHE A 240 8.08 -31.05 -12.80
CA PHE A 240 7.69 -30.89 -11.39
C PHE A 240 8.86 -30.94 -10.39
N ALA A 241 10.05 -31.42 -10.79
CA ALA A 241 11.25 -31.39 -9.94
C ALA A 241 12.36 -30.51 -10.53
N ALA A 242 12.82 -30.77 -11.76
CA ALA A 242 13.97 -30.07 -12.34
C ALA A 242 13.66 -28.59 -12.61
N LEU A 243 12.63 -28.27 -13.40
CA LEU A 243 12.28 -26.88 -13.74
C LEU A 243 11.98 -26.00 -12.50
N PRO A 244 11.18 -26.44 -11.51
CA PRO A 244 10.97 -25.67 -10.27
C PRO A 244 12.25 -25.48 -9.46
N PHE A 245 13.13 -26.48 -9.41
CA PHE A 245 14.42 -26.37 -8.72
C PHE A 245 15.38 -25.39 -9.43
N ILE A 246 15.45 -25.43 -10.76
CA ILE A 246 16.26 -24.51 -11.58
C ILE A 246 15.76 -23.07 -11.43
N LEU A 247 14.43 -22.85 -11.47
CA LEU A 247 13.86 -21.52 -11.24
C LEU A 247 14.12 -21.04 -9.80
N TRP A 248 13.95 -21.90 -8.79
CA TRP A 248 14.29 -21.56 -7.40
C TRP A 248 15.78 -21.22 -7.23
N LEU A 249 16.68 -21.95 -7.90
CA LEU A 249 18.11 -21.67 -7.92
C LEU A 249 18.41 -20.32 -8.61
N ALA A 250 17.76 -20.02 -9.73
CA ALA A 250 17.88 -18.72 -10.39
C ALA A 250 17.36 -17.56 -9.52
N PHE A 251 16.21 -17.72 -8.85
CA PHE A 251 15.67 -16.71 -7.92
C PHE A 251 16.59 -16.51 -6.70
N THR A 252 17.14 -17.58 -6.12
CA THR A 252 18.06 -17.47 -4.97
C THR A 252 19.38 -16.80 -5.37
N ILE A 253 19.95 -17.12 -6.53
CA ILE A 253 21.14 -16.42 -7.07
C ILE A 253 20.82 -14.94 -7.34
N THR A 254 19.66 -14.63 -7.92
CA THR A 254 19.25 -13.24 -8.19
C THR A 254 19.11 -12.42 -6.90
N ASN A 255 18.49 -13.00 -5.86
CA ASN A 255 18.37 -12.37 -4.53
C ASN A 255 19.71 -12.19 -3.79
N ILE A 256 20.76 -12.93 -4.17
CA ILE A 256 22.13 -12.71 -3.66
C ILE A 256 22.78 -11.51 -4.35
N ILE A 257 22.60 -11.38 -5.67
CA ILE A 257 23.19 -10.33 -6.51
C ILE A 257 22.47 -8.99 -6.35
N VAL A 258 21.15 -9.02 -6.23
CA VAL A 258 20.28 -7.86 -6.09
C VAL A 258 19.46 -7.98 -4.80
N LYS A 259 19.76 -7.14 -3.82
CA LYS A 259 19.04 -7.10 -2.52
C LYS A 259 18.10 -5.92 -2.42
N ASP A 260 16.94 -6.17 -1.81
CA ASP A 260 15.91 -5.19 -1.46
C ASP A 260 15.51 -4.29 -2.64
N PHE A 261 15.35 -4.88 -3.83
CA PHE A 261 15.00 -4.14 -5.03
C PHE A 261 13.52 -3.73 -5.05
N LEU A 262 13.29 -2.44 -5.27
CA LEU A 262 11.98 -1.83 -5.42
C LEU A 262 12.02 -0.89 -6.61
N ILE A 263 11.28 -1.21 -7.67
CA ILE A 263 11.13 -0.36 -8.84
C ILE A 263 9.81 0.40 -8.69
N LEU A 264 9.89 1.72 -8.62
CA LEU A 264 8.72 2.58 -8.67
C LEU A 264 8.63 3.28 -10.04
N LYS A 265 7.42 3.40 -10.57
CA LYS A 265 7.09 4.08 -11.82
C LYS A 265 6.17 5.26 -11.51
N GLY A 266 6.27 6.34 -12.28
CA GLY A 266 5.38 7.50 -12.11
C GLY A 266 5.62 8.62 -13.13
N PRO A 267 4.62 9.45 -13.41
CA PRO A 267 4.71 10.55 -14.36
C PRO A 267 5.62 11.67 -13.86
N CYS A 268 6.34 12.33 -14.77
CA CYS A 268 7.09 13.54 -14.44
C CYS A 268 6.14 14.70 -14.13
N PRO A 269 6.26 15.39 -12.98
CA PRO A 269 5.44 16.56 -12.67
C PRO A 269 5.51 17.72 -13.67
N ASN A 270 6.53 17.76 -14.54
CA ASN A 270 6.78 18.85 -15.48
C ASN A 270 6.41 18.51 -16.94
N CYS A 271 6.40 17.23 -17.33
CA CYS A 271 6.16 16.82 -18.72
C CYS A 271 5.28 15.57 -18.90
N GLY A 272 4.67 15.05 -17.83
CA GLY A 272 3.78 13.89 -17.85
C GLY A 272 4.47 12.53 -18.09
N ILE A 273 5.57 12.51 -18.83
CA ILE A 273 6.28 11.28 -19.23
C ILE A 273 6.70 10.45 -18.02
N GLU A 274 6.44 9.15 -18.10
CA GLU A 274 6.74 8.18 -17.06
C GLU A 274 8.26 8.02 -16.88
N ASN A 275 8.69 7.99 -15.61
CA ASN A 275 10.07 7.69 -15.24
C ASN A 275 10.07 6.53 -14.25
N ASN A 276 11.09 5.68 -14.32
CA ASN A 276 11.29 4.60 -13.38
C ASN A 276 12.40 4.99 -12.40
N SER A 277 12.18 4.76 -11.11
CA SER A 277 13.20 4.87 -10.04
C SER A 277 13.48 3.49 -9.48
N PHE A 278 14.76 3.09 -9.50
CA PHE A 278 15.23 1.86 -8.87
C PHE A 278 15.75 2.17 -7.47
N PHE A 279 15.23 1.52 -6.44
CA PHE A 279 15.83 1.44 -5.12
C PHE A 279 16.36 0.02 -4.93
N GLY A 280 17.53 -0.15 -4.34
CA GLY A 280 18.10 -1.48 -4.08
C GLY A 280 19.63 -1.50 -4.13
N THR A 281 20.21 -2.66 -3.81
CA THR A 281 21.66 -2.88 -3.84
C THR A 281 22.00 -3.86 -4.95
N ILE A 282 22.89 -3.47 -5.87
CA ILE A 282 23.39 -4.33 -6.96
C ILE A 282 24.87 -4.59 -6.68
N LEU A 283 25.28 -5.86 -6.61
CA LEU A 283 26.70 -6.26 -6.47
C LEU A 283 27.45 -5.50 -5.35
N SER A 284 26.82 -5.39 -4.17
CA SER A 284 27.31 -4.66 -2.99
C SER A 284 27.44 -3.12 -3.15
N ILE A 285 27.03 -2.54 -4.27
CA ILE A 285 26.91 -1.08 -4.45
C ILE A 285 25.45 -0.70 -4.18
N SER A 286 25.20 0.01 -3.08
CA SER A 286 23.85 0.46 -2.71
C SER A 286 23.45 1.70 -3.50
N ASN A 287 22.42 1.58 -4.34
CA ASN A 287 21.94 2.70 -5.16
C ASN A 287 20.81 3.44 -4.43
N GLY A 288 21.22 4.33 -3.52
CA GLY A 288 20.31 5.17 -2.75
C GLY A 288 19.72 4.49 -1.51
N GLY A 289 19.64 5.26 -0.41
CA GLY A 289 18.85 4.88 0.77
C GLY A 289 17.37 5.21 0.56
N SER A 290 16.76 5.96 1.48
CA SER A 290 15.37 6.42 1.36
C SER A 290 15.13 7.52 0.31
N THR A 291 16.14 7.87 -0.48
CA THR A 291 16.12 8.91 -1.51
C THR A 291 16.92 8.47 -2.73
N ASN A 292 16.33 8.53 -3.92
CA ASN A 292 17.04 8.40 -5.20
C ASN A 292 16.80 9.65 -6.06
N THR A 293 17.87 10.18 -6.66
CA THR A 293 17.85 11.33 -7.57
C THR A 293 17.96 10.87 -9.02
N LEU A 294 16.90 11.07 -9.80
CA LEU A 294 16.84 10.70 -11.21
C LEU A 294 16.57 11.92 -12.09
N LYS A 295 17.12 11.96 -13.30
CA LYS A 295 16.79 13.01 -14.28
C LYS A 295 15.69 12.48 -15.19
N CYS A 296 14.67 13.30 -15.45
CA CYS A 296 13.65 12.90 -16.41
C CYS A 296 14.22 12.84 -17.84
N SER A 297 13.90 11.76 -18.57
CA SER A 297 14.47 11.48 -19.89
C SER A 297 14.17 12.54 -20.95
N ASN A 298 13.02 13.24 -20.87
CA ASN A 298 12.64 14.27 -21.84
C ASN A 298 13.03 15.69 -21.37
N CYS A 299 12.60 16.11 -20.18
CA CYS A 299 12.76 17.49 -19.73
C CYS A 299 14.01 17.74 -18.87
N GLY A 300 14.83 16.71 -18.60
CA GLY A 300 16.09 16.82 -17.85
C GLY A 300 15.97 17.19 -16.37
N THR A 301 14.76 17.45 -15.86
CA THR A 301 14.52 17.90 -14.48
C THR A 301 15.00 16.85 -13.48
N ALA A 302 15.71 17.29 -12.45
CA ALA A 302 16.10 16.44 -11.33
C ALA A 302 14.89 16.14 -10.44
N LEU A 303 14.41 14.91 -10.49
CA LEU A 303 13.37 14.35 -9.64
C LEU A 303 14.03 13.64 -8.44
N VAL A 304 13.39 13.74 -7.27
CA VAL A 304 13.89 13.11 -6.03
C VAL A 304 12.82 12.15 -5.51
N GLY A 305 12.91 10.89 -5.92
CA GLY A 305 12.06 9.83 -5.39
C GLY A 305 12.38 9.59 -3.91
N ARG A 306 11.34 9.45 -3.08
CA ARG A 306 11.48 9.14 -1.66
C ARG A 306 10.62 7.95 -1.28
N THR A 307 11.22 6.94 -0.68
CA THR A 307 10.47 5.88 0.01
C THR A 307 10.12 6.37 1.42
N GLN A 308 8.89 6.84 1.59
CA GLN A 308 8.33 7.15 2.91
C GLN A 308 7.13 6.25 3.16
N HIS A 309 7.27 5.30 4.09
CA HIS A 309 6.16 4.50 4.57
C HIS A 309 5.30 5.36 5.50
N TYR A 310 4.11 5.70 5.03
CA TYR A 310 3.05 6.28 5.85
C TYR A 310 2.20 5.15 6.40
N ALA A 311 2.01 5.12 7.71
CA ALA A 311 1.05 4.26 8.37
C ALA A 311 0.03 5.13 9.12
N TYR A 312 -1.16 4.58 9.35
CA TYR A 312 -2.10 5.16 10.30
C TYR A 312 -1.80 4.54 11.67
N LEU A 313 -1.57 5.36 12.68
CA LEU A 313 -1.49 4.90 14.07
C LEU A 313 -2.89 5.06 14.65
N ILE A 314 -3.46 3.96 15.10
CA ILE A 314 -4.82 3.85 15.57
C ILE A 314 -4.75 3.36 16.99
N HIS A 315 -5.38 4.03 17.94
CA HIS A 315 -5.64 3.42 19.24
C HIS A 315 -7.12 3.02 19.32
N ASN A 316 -7.38 1.72 19.25
CA ASN A 316 -8.69 1.17 19.59
C ASN A 316 -8.59 0.21 20.75
N LEU A 317 -9.54 0.32 21.67
CA LEU A 317 -9.38 -0.13 23.05
C LEU A 317 -9.73 -1.62 23.20
N TRP A 318 -8.95 -2.50 22.58
CA TRP A 318 -8.98 -3.94 22.86
C TRP A 318 -8.49 -4.21 24.29
N GLY A 319 -9.43 -4.19 25.25
CA GLY A 319 -9.18 -4.67 26.62
C GLY A 319 -9.27 -3.64 27.76
N GLY A 320 -10.27 -2.74 27.72
CA GLY A 320 -10.74 -2.00 28.90
C GLY A 320 -9.77 -0.96 29.50
N LYS A 321 -10.26 -0.13 30.43
CA LYS A 321 -9.51 1.00 31.02
C LYS A 321 -8.30 0.60 31.90
N THR A 322 -7.89 -0.67 31.91
CA THR A 322 -6.94 -1.28 32.86
C THR A 322 -6.03 -2.33 32.22
N GLY A 323 -5.26 -1.96 31.19
CA GLY A 323 -4.01 -2.65 30.78
C GLY A 323 -4.06 -4.17 30.66
N PHE A 324 -5.18 -4.74 30.17
CA PHE A 324 -5.46 -6.17 30.27
C PHE A 324 -4.64 -7.01 29.27
N ASP A 325 -4.29 -6.41 28.12
CA ASP A 325 -3.48 -7.01 27.06
C ASP A 325 -2.03 -7.29 27.51
N VAL A 326 -1.52 -6.49 28.46
CA VAL A 326 -0.15 -6.65 29.01
C VAL A 326 0.00 -7.91 29.88
N LYS A 327 -1.11 -8.56 30.26
CA LYS A 327 -1.09 -9.77 31.11
C LYS A 327 -1.11 -11.09 30.33
N HIS A 328 -1.41 -11.09 29.03
CA HIS A 328 -1.71 -12.31 28.27
C HIS A 328 -0.75 -12.62 27.10
N GLY A 329 0.32 -11.83 26.91
CA GLY A 329 1.40 -12.15 25.97
C GLY A 329 1.24 -11.72 24.53
N GLY A 330 0.03 -11.29 24.14
CA GLY A 330 -0.31 -10.97 22.76
C GLY A 330 -0.07 -12.14 21.79
N ALA A 331 -0.26 -11.89 20.51
CA ALA A 331 -0.01 -12.87 19.45
C ALA A 331 1.46 -13.32 19.36
N CYS A 332 2.42 -12.59 19.94
CA CYS A 332 3.82 -13.03 19.98
C CYS A 332 4.13 -14.04 21.09
N GLY A 333 3.25 -14.22 22.09
CA GLY A 333 3.43 -15.18 23.17
C GLY A 333 4.41 -14.74 24.27
N TYR A 334 4.68 -13.44 24.41
CA TYR A 334 5.66 -12.90 25.35
C TYR A 334 5.20 -12.83 26.82
N GLY A 335 4.07 -13.46 27.17
CA GLY A 335 3.50 -13.44 28.51
C GLY A 335 3.30 -12.02 29.09
N ASN A 336 3.71 -11.80 30.33
CA ASN A 336 3.60 -10.46 30.91
C ASN A 336 4.73 -9.55 30.42
N LEU A 337 4.40 -8.55 29.57
CA LEU A 337 5.39 -7.69 28.91
C LEU A 337 6.17 -6.81 29.89
N PHE A 338 5.58 -6.44 31.04
CA PHE A 338 6.30 -5.73 32.11
C PHE A 338 7.35 -6.64 32.75
N ASN A 339 6.96 -7.85 33.16
CA ASN A 339 7.86 -8.81 33.83
C ASN A 339 8.97 -9.32 32.89
N ASN A 340 8.71 -9.35 31.59
CA ASN A 340 9.66 -9.81 30.58
C ASN A 340 10.52 -8.69 29.97
N GLY A 341 10.36 -7.44 30.43
CA GLY A 341 11.28 -6.34 30.12
C GLY A 341 10.93 -5.47 28.91
N TYR A 342 9.84 -5.77 28.20
CA TYR A 342 9.34 -4.95 27.09
C TYR A 342 8.67 -3.65 27.57
N GLY A 343 8.19 -3.62 28.82
CA GLY A 343 7.67 -2.42 29.46
C GLY A 343 6.38 -1.91 28.80
N THR A 344 6.27 -0.58 28.64
CA THR A 344 5.10 0.07 28.05
C THR A 344 5.22 0.38 26.56
N ASP A 345 6.44 0.41 26.01
CA ASP A 345 6.70 0.96 24.68
C ASP A 345 6.50 -0.12 23.61
N THR A 346 5.27 -0.59 23.53
CA THR A 346 4.86 -1.72 22.71
C THR A 346 3.74 -1.36 21.75
N ALA A 347 3.67 -2.10 20.64
CA ALA A 347 2.62 -1.98 19.63
C ALA A 347 2.14 -3.34 19.16
N ALA A 348 0.85 -3.43 18.84
CA ALA A 348 0.32 -4.44 17.95
C ALA A 348 0.56 -3.99 16.50
N LEU A 349 1.03 -4.92 15.66
CA LEU A 349 1.24 -4.68 14.24
C LEU A 349 0.00 -5.09 13.44
N SER A 350 -0.25 -4.40 12.33
CA SER A 350 -1.10 -4.92 11.25
C SER A 350 -0.65 -6.29 10.76
N SER A 351 -1.56 -7.12 10.26
CA SER A 351 -1.21 -8.40 9.62
C SER A 351 -0.18 -8.24 8.49
N THR A 352 -0.21 -7.14 7.73
CA THR A 352 0.77 -6.82 6.69
C THR A 352 2.19 -6.56 7.23
N LEU A 353 2.32 -6.04 8.45
CA LEU A 353 3.61 -5.82 9.13
C LEU A 353 4.01 -7.00 10.03
N PHE A 354 3.05 -7.74 10.59
CA PHE A 354 3.26 -8.84 11.52
C PHE A 354 3.90 -10.06 10.84
N ASN A 355 3.63 -10.25 9.55
CA ASN A 355 4.19 -11.32 8.71
C ASN A 355 4.15 -12.69 9.41
N ASN A 356 2.95 -13.16 9.76
CA ASN A 356 2.69 -14.43 10.47
C ASN A 356 3.49 -14.65 11.78
N GLY A 357 4.06 -13.59 12.36
CA GLY A 357 4.85 -13.63 13.60
C GLY A 357 6.35 -13.45 13.40
N TYR A 358 6.86 -13.48 12.17
CA TYR A 358 8.29 -13.23 11.90
C TYR A 358 8.74 -11.81 12.33
N ALA A 359 7.81 -10.85 12.42
CA ALA A 359 8.10 -9.51 12.93
C ALA A 359 7.99 -9.38 14.47
N CYS A 360 7.64 -10.43 15.21
CA CYS A 360 7.60 -10.39 16.66
C CYS A 360 8.98 -10.05 17.25
N GLY A 361 9.02 -9.03 18.10
CA GLY A 361 10.25 -8.54 18.74
C GLY A 361 10.96 -7.43 17.97
N THR A 362 10.56 -7.12 16.73
CA THR A 362 11.16 -6.03 15.95
C THR A 362 10.86 -4.64 16.53
N CYS A 363 11.80 -3.71 16.39
CA CYS A 363 11.70 -2.35 16.92
C CYS A 363 11.48 -1.31 15.81
N TYR A 364 10.54 -0.40 16.02
CA TYR A 364 10.19 0.65 15.09
C TYR A 364 10.32 2.02 15.74
N GLN A 365 10.96 2.96 15.05
CA GLN A 365 10.97 4.35 15.43
C GLN A 365 9.84 5.07 14.69
N ILE A 366 8.86 5.56 15.45
CA ILE A 366 7.60 6.13 14.98
C ILE A 366 7.53 7.62 15.33
N LYS A 367 6.97 8.43 14.44
CA LYS A 367 6.74 9.87 14.63
C LYS A 367 5.40 10.30 14.04
N CYS A 368 4.63 11.04 14.82
CA CYS A 368 3.39 11.68 14.37
C CYS A 368 3.69 12.75 13.30
N VAL A 369 2.92 12.74 12.22
CA VAL A 369 3.02 13.70 11.11
C VAL A 369 1.64 14.14 10.64
N GLN A 370 1.56 15.33 10.03
CA GLN A 370 0.38 15.80 9.27
C GLN A 370 -0.96 15.79 10.05
N SER A 371 -0.94 15.89 11.38
CA SER A 371 -2.14 15.99 12.22
C SER A 371 -2.02 17.12 13.24
N PRO A 372 -3.11 17.87 13.52
CA PRO A 372 -3.13 18.92 14.55
C PRO A 372 -2.98 18.37 15.97
N TRP A 373 -3.15 17.05 16.15
CA TRP A 373 -3.00 16.37 17.44
C TRP A 373 -1.58 15.91 17.74
N CYS A 374 -0.66 15.96 16.77
CA CYS A 374 0.77 15.73 17.02
C CYS A 374 1.32 16.81 17.96
N TYR A 375 2.25 16.46 18.84
CA TYR A 375 2.96 17.49 19.61
C TYR A 375 3.82 18.37 18.70
N ALA A 376 4.01 19.64 19.06
CA ALA A 376 4.72 20.62 18.24
C ALA A 376 6.18 20.24 17.92
N SER A 377 6.87 19.54 18.84
CA SER A 377 8.19 18.96 18.61
C SER A 377 8.16 17.69 17.75
N SER A 378 7.00 17.04 17.63
CA SER A 378 6.74 15.77 16.94
C SER A 378 7.87 14.77 17.20
N PRO A 379 8.05 14.33 18.46
CA PRO A 379 9.19 13.51 18.86
C PRO A 379 9.13 12.13 18.22
N PHE A 380 10.28 11.49 18.10
CA PHE A 380 10.38 10.08 17.74
C PHE A 380 10.22 9.23 19.00
N THR A 381 9.40 8.18 18.93
CA THR A 381 9.30 7.15 19.97
C THR A 381 9.67 5.80 19.35
N THR A 382 10.52 5.04 20.02
CA THR A 382 10.78 3.64 19.65
C THR A 382 9.74 2.76 20.32
N VAL A 383 9.14 1.83 19.57
CA VAL A 383 8.24 0.80 20.08
C VAL A 383 8.69 -0.59 19.64
N THR A 384 8.38 -1.60 20.44
CA THR A 384 8.60 -3.01 20.11
C THR A 384 7.31 -3.68 19.66
N ALA A 385 7.37 -4.48 18.60
CA ALA A 385 6.27 -5.30 18.12
C ALA A 385 6.04 -6.49 19.07
N THR A 386 4.91 -6.52 19.77
CA THR A 386 4.59 -7.59 20.74
C THR A 386 3.23 -8.24 20.53
N ASN A 387 2.39 -7.71 19.63
CA ASN A 387 1.05 -8.22 19.38
C ASN A 387 0.68 -8.08 17.88
N LEU A 388 -0.42 -8.70 17.48
CA LEU A 388 -1.07 -8.56 16.18
C LEU A 388 -2.39 -7.85 16.42
N CYS A 389 -2.69 -6.78 15.66
CA CYS A 389 -4.09 -6.36 15.54
C CYS A 389 -4.76 -7.22 14.46
N PRO A 390 -5.72 -8.08 14.81
CA PRO A 390 -6.38 -8.94 13.83
C PRO A 390 -7.26 -8.09 12.89
N PRO A 391 -7.34 -8.43 11.59
CA PRO A 391 -8.28 -7.79 10.69
C PRO A 391 -9.73 -8.09 11.10
N ASN A 392 -10.59 -7.06 11.09
CA ASN A 392 -12.03 -7.21 11.19
C ASN A 392 -12.65 -7.03 9.79
N TRP A 393 -12.75 -8.12 9.04
CA TRP A 393 -13.28 -8.14 7.67
C TRP A 393 -14.77 -7.74 7.56
N SER A 394 -15.50 -7.73 8.68
CA SER A 394 -16.91 -7.33 8.73
C SER A 394 -17.12 -5.82 8.79
N GLU A 395 -16.07 -5.03 9.00
CA GLU A 395 -16.12 -3.58 9.17
C GLU A 395 -15.19 -2.87 8.17
N ASP A 396 -15.51 -1.62 7.82
CA ASP A 396 -14.72 -0.85 6.87
C ASP A 396 -13.36 -0.45 7.45
N SER A 397 -12.32 -0.40 6.60
CA SER A 397 -10.96 0.01 7.01
C SER A 397 -10.89 1.41 7.63
N ASN A 398 -11.91 2.26 7.42
CA ASN A 398 -12.07 3.60 7.98
C ASN A 398 -13.12 3.69 9.09
N ASN A 399 -13.80 2.59 9.42
CA ASN A 399 -14.88 2.57 10.40
C ASN A 399 -14.98 1.19 11.07
N GLY A 400 -14.01 0.89 11.95
CA GLY A 400 -13.98 -0.33 12.77
C GLY A 400 -12.98 -1.39 12.28
N GLY A 401 -12.94 -1.63 10.96
CA GLY A 401 -12.00 -2.51 10.26
C GLY A 401 -10.57 -1.97 10.14
N TRP A 402 -10.18 -1.09 11.06
CA TRP A 402 -8.91 -0.38 11.14
C TRP A 402 -7.66 -1.23 10.90
N CYS A 403 -7.76 -2.52 11.21
CA CYS A 403 -6.65 -3.46 11.12
C CYS A 403 -6.58 -4.30 9.84
N ASN A 404 -7.42 -3.99 8.85
CA ASN A 404 -7.53 -4.74 7.61
C ASN A 404 -6.37 -4.44 6.62
N PRO A 405 -5.82 -5.48 5.95
CA PRO A 405 -5.02 -5.32 4.75
C PRO A 405 -5.73 -4.47 3.68
N PRO A 406 -5.00 -3.71 2.85
CA PRO A 406 -3.54 -3.63 2.76
C PRO A 406 -2.91 -2.60 3.72
N ARG A 407 -3.66 -2.01 4.66
CA ARG A 407 -3.16 -0.91 5.49
C ARG A 407 -2.10 -1.36 6.49
N THR A 408 -0.93 -0.73 6.41
CA THR A 408 0.05 -0.73 7.49
C THR A 408 -0.45 0.19 8.61
N HIS A 409 -0.56 -0.36 9.82
CA HIS A 409 -0.92 0.40 11.02
C HIS A 409 -0.17 -0.13 12.23
N PHE A 410 -0.14 0.70 13.27
CA PHE A 410 0.37 0.36 14.60
C PHE A 410 -0.72 0.67 15.62
N ASP A 411 -1.14 -0.32 16.40
CA ASP A 411 -1.96 -0.11 17.60
C ASP A 411 -1.03 -0.01 18.80
N MET A 412 -0.73 1.23 19.20
CA MET A 412 0.26 1.51 20.23
C MET A 412 -0.38 1.56 21.61
N SER A 413 0.34 1.07 22.61
CA SER A 413 -0.08 1.22 24.00
C SER A 413 -0.34 2.71 24.34
N LYS A 414 -1.29 2.97 25.23
CA LYS A 414 -1.62 4.34 25.69
C LYS A 414 -0.40 5.21 26.05
N PRO A 415 0.50 4.79 26.95
CA PRO A 415 1.68 5.60 27.29
C PRO A 415 2.63 5.81 26.10
N ALA A 416 2.72 4.86 25.15
CA ALA A 416 3.55 5.02 23.96
C ALA A 416 2.92 6.01 22.96
N PHE A 417 1.60 5.93 22.72
CA PHE A 417 0.84 6.91 21.92
C PHE A 417 1.01 8.33 22.48
N MET A 418 0.83 8.48 23.79
CA MET A 418 0.88 9.77 24.49
C MET A 418 2.29 10.40 24.55
N LYS A 419 3.32 9.77 23.96
CA LYS A 419 4.62 10.41 23.71
C LYS A 419 4.64 11.24 22.43
N ILE A 420 3.83 10.93 21.43
CA ILE A 420 3.89 11.57 20.10
C ILE A 420 2.66 12.42 19.73
N ALA A 421 1.49 12.10 20.30
CA ALA A 421 0.24 12.79 20.01
C ALA A 421 -0.72 12.85 21.22
N GLN A 422 -1.65 13.80 21.16
CA GLN A 422 -2.73 13.88 22.15
C GLN A 422 -3.70 12.71 21.99
N TRP A 423 -3.93 11.98 23.10
CA TRP A 423 -4.84 10.83 23.17
C TRP A 423 -6.23 11.04 22.55
N LYS A 424 -6.77 12.26 22.64
CA LYS A 424 -8.10 12.62 22.12
C LYS A 424 -8.23 12.43 20.60
N ALA A 425 -7.12 12.38 19.87
CA ALA A 425 -7.12 12.13 18.42
C ALA A 425 -7.75 10.78 18.05
N GLY A 426 -7.52 9.74 18.86
CA GLY A 426 -7.80 8.34 18.51
C GLY A 426 -6.87 7.79 17.42
N ILE A 427 -6.80 8.48 16.28
CA ILE A 427 -6.04 8.11 15.09
C ILE A 427 -5.16 9.28 14.65
N VAL A 428 -3.90 8.99 14.32
CA VAL A 428 -2.96 9.97 13.74
C VAL A 428 -2.14 9.36 12.61
N PRO A 429 -1.81 10.11 11.54
CA PRO A 429 -0.84 9.66 10.56
C PRO A 429 0.55 9.61 11.19
N VAL A 430 1.31 8.57 10.90
CA VAL A 430 2.70 8.42 11.35
C VAL A 430 3.63 8.10 10.20
N MET A 431 4.83 8.65 10.29
CA MET A 431 5.99 8.11 9.60
C MET A 431 6.69 7.12 10.52
N TYR A 432 7.14 5.99 9.99
CA TYR A 432 7.88 5.00 10.75
C TYR A 432 9.09 4.49 9.96
N ARG A 433 10.06 3.95 10.70
CA ARG A 433 11.17 3.16 10.16
C ARG A 433 11.53 2.06 11.14
N ARG A 434 12.00 0.91 10.66
CA ARG A 434 12.58 -0.11 11.53
C ARG A 434 13.96 0.35 12.02
N VAL A 435 14.30 -0.02 13.25
CA VAL A 435 15.57 0.30 13.91
C VAL A 435 16.07 -0.92 14.71
N PRO A 436 17.38 -1.04 14.97
CA PRO A 436 17.87 -2.09 15.85
C PRO A 436 17.28 -2.02 17.26
N CYS A 437 16.95 -3.18 17.84
CA CYS A 437 16.47 -3.31 19.20
C CYS A 437 17.62 -3.23 20.20
N ILE A 438 17.53 -2.26 21.12
CA ILE A 438 18.49 -2.08 22.22
C ILE A 438 17.96 -2.83 23.44
N THR A 439 18.51 -4.02 23.68
CA THR A 439 18.12 -4.90 24.80
C THR A 439 19.25 -5.05 25.82
N SER A 440 18.92 -5.17 27.10
CA SER A 440 19.89 -5.48 28.16
C SER A 440 19.92 -6.99 28.48
N GLY A 441 21.10 -7.53 28.75
CA GLY A 441 21.31 -8.96 28.93
C GLY A 441 21.21 -9.77 27.62
N GLY A 442 21.30 -11.10 27.76
CA GLY A 442 21.19 -12.01 26.61
C GLY A 442 19.76 -12.51 26.37
N LEU A 443 19.64 -13.32 25.32
CA LEU A 443 18.40 -13.97 24.89
C LEU A 443 17.72 -14.75 26.02
N ARG A 444 16.38 -14.71 26.05
CA ARG A 444 15.57 -15.47 27.02
C ARG A 444 14.68 -16.47 26.29
N PHE A 445 14.58 -17.68 26.82
CA PHE A 445 13.88 -18.81 26.22
C PHE A 445 12.87 -19.37 27.21
N SER A 446 11.58 -19.23 26.94
CA SER A 446 10.51 -19.83 27.76
C SER A 446 10.08 -21.16 27.16
N PHE A 447 10.06 -22.22 27.97
CA PHE A 447 9.76 -23.58 27.52
C PHE A 447 8.32 -23.99 27.83
N GLN A 448 7.68 -24.66 26.87
CA GLN A 448 6.38 -25.32 27.00
C GLN A 448 6.45 -26.72 26.34
N GLY A 449 5.48 -27.58 26.64
CA GLY A 449 5.41 -28.94 26.10
C GLY A 449 5.85 -30.01 27.10
N ASN A 450 6.71 -30.93 26.67
CA ASN A 450 7.21 -32.06 27.47
C ASN A 450 8.61 -32.53 26.97
N GLY A 451 9.13 -33.63 27.51
CA GLY A 451 10.47 -34.15 27.16
C GLY A 451 10.63 -34.73 25.74
N TYR A 452 9.54 -34.90 24.99
CA TYR A 452 9.48 -35.44 23.61
C TYR A 452 9.04 -34.38 22.57
N TRP A 453 8.34 -33.34 23.01
CA TRP A 453 7.93 -32.19 22.20
C TRP A 453 8.20 -30.91 22.98
N LEU A 454 9.13 -30.10 22.49
CA LEU A 454 9.56 -28.86 23.10
C LEU A 454 9.10 -27.67 22.26
N LEU A 455 8.28 -26.80 22.84
CA LEU A 455 7.90 -25.49 22.29
C LEU A 455 8.70 -24.41 23.04
N VAL A 456 9.40 -23.54 22.29
CA VAL A 456 10.27 -22.51 22.83
C VAL A 456 9.84 -21.14 22.33
N TYR A 457 9.53 -20.23 23.25
CA TYR A 457 9.31 -18.81 22.96
C TYR A 457 10.61 -18.06 23.19
N VAL A 458 11.12 -17.38 22.16
CA VAL A 458 12.36 -16.61 22.26
C VAL A 458 12.03 -15.14 22.49
N MET A 459 12.64 -14.55 23.51
CA MET A 459 12.41 -13.20 24.02
C MET A 459 13.73 -12.45 24.19
N ASN A 460 13.65 -11.13 24.34
CA ASN A 460 14.80 -10.24 24.56
C ASN A 460 15.85 -10.32 23.43
N VAL A 461 15.38 -10.39 22.18
CA VAL A 461 16.20 -10.43 20.96
C VAL A 461 16.71 -9.01 20.65
N GLY A 462 18.03 -8.82 20.67
CA GLY A 462 18.69 -7.57 20.27
C GLY A 462 18.84 -7.45 18.75
N GLY A 463 19.59 -6.44 18.29
CA GLY A 463 19.92 -6.28 16.87
C GLY A 463 18.67 -6.15 16.00
N GLY A 464 18.44 -7.07 15.07
CA GLY A 464 17.23 -7.08 14.23
C GLY A 464 15.90 -7.22 14.99
N GLY A 465 15.90 -7.83 16.18
CA GLY A 465 14.71 -8.13 16.98
C GLY A 465 13.83 -9.27 16.42
N ASP A 466 14.15 -9.78 15.23
CA ASP A 466 13.46 -10.84 14.50
C ASP A 466 14.27 -12.14 14.44
N LEU A 467 13.57 -13.24 14.22
CA LEU A 467 14.13 -14.58 14.05
C LEU A 467 13.51 -15.23 12.81
N GLY A 468 14.33 -15.90 12.01
CA GLY A 468 13.88 -16.69 10.85
C GLY A 468 13.97 -18.19 11.13
N ASN A 469 15.18 -18.67 11.43
CA ASN A 469 15.45 -20.09 11.60
C ASN A 469 16.07 -20.37 12.97
N MET A 470 15.69 -21.50 13.57
CA MET A 470 16.14 -21.92 14.89
C MET A 470 16.44 -23.42 14.91
N TRP A 471 17.48 -23.82 15.65
CA TRP A 471 17.85 -25.20 15.90
C TRP A 471 18.09 -25.42 17.38
N VAL A 472 17.76 -26.61 17.87
CA VAL A 472 18.06 -27.07 19.23
C VAL A 472 19.06 -28.22 19.18
N LYS A 473 19.94 -28.30 20.16
CA LYS A 473 20.87 -29.40 20.37
C LYS A 473 20.86 -29.79 21.84
N GLY A 474 20.57 -31.07 22.11
CA GLY A 474 20.81 -31.67 23.42
C GLY A 474 22.27 -32.14 23.57
N SER A 475 22.64 -32.50 24.81
CA SER A 475 23.97 -33.05 25.12
C SER A 475 24.26 -34.38 24.41
N GLN A 476 23.23 -35.19 24.12
CA GLN A 476 23.36 -36.50 23.47
C GLN A 476 22.88 -36.51 22.00
N THR A 477 22.45 -35.37 21.46
CA THR A 477 21.83 -35.27 20.13
C THR A 477 22.59 -34.34 19.17
N GLY A 478 22.30 -34.42 17.87
CA GLY A 478 22.80 -33.48 16.86
C GLY A 478 22.11 -32.10 16.94
N TRP A 479 22.35 -31.26 15.94
CA TRP A 479 21.54 -30.05 15.73
C TRP A 479 20.23 -30.43 15.03
N ILE A 480 19.10 -30.23 15.72
CA ILE A 480 17.75 -30.54 15.25
C ILE A 480 17.09 -29.22 14.82
N SER A 481 16.58 -29.16 13.59
CA SER A 481 15.85 -27.98 13.11
C SER A 481 14.53 -27.84 13.85
N MET A 482 14.21 -26.62 14.28
CA MET A 482 12.93 -26.30 14.89
C MET A 482 12.00 -25.70 13.82
N SER A 483 10.74 -26.09 13.82
CA SER A 483 9.73 -25.49 12.96
C SER A 483 9.18 -24.23 13.64
N HIS A 484 9.05 -23.13 12.90
CA HIS A 484 8.25 -21.98 13.34
C HIS A 484 6.78 -22.41 13.48
N ASN A 485 6.10 -21.94 14.53
CA ASN A 485 4.70 -22.28 14.81
C ASN A 485 3.82 -21.03 14.68
N TRP A 486 3.90 -20.13 15.66
CA TRP A 486 3.20 -18.84 15.62
C TRP A 486 3.94 -17.81 16.48
N GLY A 487 3.92 -16.54 16.06
CA GLY A 487 4.55 -15.45 16.83
C GLY A 487 6.06 -15.69 16.99
N ALA A 488 6.57 -15.56 18.20
CA ALA A 488 7.98 -15.84 18.53
C ALA A 488 8.24 -17.29 19.00
N SER A 489 7.38 -18.25 18.62
CA SER A 489 7.46 -19.64 19.08
C SER A 489 7.97 -20.62 18.01
N TYR A 490 8.87 -21.50 18.45
CA TYR A 490 9.53 -22.53 17.65
C TYR A 490 9.38 -23.89 18.32
N GLN A 491 9.09 -24.95 17.57
CA GLN A 491 8.86 -26.29 18.11
C GLN A 491 9.82 -27.34 17.56
N ALA A 492 10.17 -28.32 18.40
CA ALA A 492 10.94 -29.50 18.03
C ALA A 492 10.25 -30.78 18.54
N PHE A 493 10.22 -31.81 17.70
CA PHE A 493 9.74 -33.15 18.04
C PHE A 493 10.96 -34.06 18.22
N ALA A 494 11.48 -34.13 19.44
CA ALA A 494 12.70 -34.86 19.77
C ALA A 494 12.79 -35.19 21.26
N THR A 495 13.46 -36.30 21.60
CA THR A 495 13.81 -36.68 22.97
C THR A 495 14.88 -35.74 23.52
N LEU A 496 14.45 -34.68 24.20
CA LEU A 496 15.29 -33.61 24.78
C LEU A 496 15.24 -33.56 26.31
N GLY A 497 14.31 -34.27 26.94
CA GLY A 497 14.26 -34.41 28.40
C GLY A 497 15.54 -35.04 28.96
N GLY A 498 16.01 -34.55 30.11
CA GLY A 498 17.23 -35.06 30.77
C GLY A 498 18.55 -34.63 30.10
N GLN A 499 18.51 -33.73 29.10
CA GLN A 499 19.70 -33.24 28.39
C GLN A 499 19.86 -31.72 28.56
N ALA A 500 21.10 -31.25 28.65
CA ALA A 500 21.38 -29.81 28.58
C ALA A 500 21.10 -29.30 27.17
N LEU A 501 20.41 -28.16 27.04
CA LEU A 501 19.95 -27.64 25.75
C LEU A 501 20.76 -26.43 25.31
N SER A 502 21.22 -26.48 24.06
CA SER A 502 21.85 -25.38 23.33
C SER A 502 20.97 -24.99 22.14
N PHE A 503 21.01 -23.72 21.76
CA PHE A 503 20.23 -23.19 20.64
C PHE A 503 21.12 -22.49 19.63
N LYS A 504 20.80 -22.62 18.34
CA LYS A 504 21.38 -21.84 17.25
C LYS A 504 20.24 -21.06 16.61
N LEU A 505 20.42 -19.75 16.42
CA LEU A 505 19.38 -18.85 15.95
C LEU A 505 19.92 -18.00 14.81
N THR A 506 19.10 -17.78 13.78
CA THR A 506 19.41 -16.90 12.65
C THR A 506 18.35 -15.80 12.55
N SER A 507 18.78 -14.53 12.52
CA SER A 507 17.88 -13.40 12.29
C SER A 507 17.33 -13.44 10.86
N TYR A 508 16.04 -13.19 10.69
CA TYR A 508 15.39 -13.19 9.39
C TYR A 508 15.93 -12.05 8.49
N THR A 509 16.22 -10.89 9.06
CA THR A 509 16.67 -9.71 8.29
C THR A 509 18.17 -9.63 8.13
N THR A 510 18.95 -9.76 9.22
CA THR A 510 20.41 -9.58 9.11
C THR A 510 21.10 -10.83 8.58
N GLN A 511 20.41 -11.99 8.60
CA GLN A 511 20.97 -13.32 8.31
C GLN A 511 22.18 -13.69 9.21
N GLU A 512 22.40 -12.92 10.29
CA GLU A 512 23.37 -13.24 11.33
C GLU A 512 22.92 -14.51 12.06
N THR A 513 23.87 -15.41 12.33
CA THR A 513 23.62 -16.64 13.11
C THR A 513 24.43 -16.62 14.40
N ILE A 514 23.77 -16.79 15.54
CA ILE A 514 24.42 -16.91 16.85
C ILE A 514 24.11 -18.26 17.51
N ILE A 515 25.02 -18.72 18.37
CA ILE A 515 24.90 -19.98 19.11
C ILE A 515 24.91 -19.68 20.61
N ALA A 516 23.83 -20.06 21.27
CA ALA A 516 23.67 -20.03 22.72
C ALA A 516 23.91 -21.44 23.29
N TRP A 517 25.08 -21.65 23.88
CA TRP A 517 25.48 -22.93 24.45
C TRP A 517 24.92 -23.14 25.86
N ASN A 518 24.44 -24.35 26.16
CA ASN A 518 24.03 -24.83 27.48
C ASN A 518 23.09 -23.87 28.24
N VAL A 519 22.11 -23.32 27.52
CA VAL A 519 21.15 -22.33 28.03
C VAL A 519 20.27 -22.90 29.13
N ALA A 520 19.87 -24.18 28.99
CA ALA A 520 19.09 -24.90 29.99
C ALA A 520 19.85 -26.13 30.49
N PRO A 521 19.89 -26.38 31.82
CA PRO A 521 20.56 -27.54 32.40
C PRO A 521 19.77 -28.84 32.16
N PRO A 522 20.34 -30.03 32.37
CA PRO A 522 19.65 -31.31 32.11
C PRO A 522 18.32 -31.51 32.85
N ASN A 523 18.16 -30.87 34.01
CA ASN A 523 16.95 -30.86 34.83
C ASN A 523 16.04 -29.66 34.52
N TRP A 524 15.97 -29.25 33.25
CA TRP A 524 15.09 -28.17 32.81
C TRP A 524 13.61 -28.55 32.99
N ASN A 525 12.77 -27.56 33.29
CA ASN A 525 11.33 -27.73 33.47
C ASN A 525 10.55 -26.82 32.53
N VAL A 526 9.39 -27.29 32.07
CA VAL A 526 8.44 -26.48 31.30
C VAL A 526 7.76 -25.44 32.21
N GLY A 527 7.35 -24.31 31.62
CA GLY A 527 6.83 -23.14 32.33
C GLY A 527 7.91 -22.21 32.89
N LEU A 528 9.19 -22.59 32.84
CA LEU A 528 10.31 -21.73 33.21
C LEU A 528 10.92 -21.02 32.01
N ALA A 529 11.62 -19.92 32.28
CA ALA A 529 12.39 -19.16 31.30
C ALA A 529 13.89 -19.18 31.64
N TYR A 530 14.71 -19.57 30.67
CA TYR A 530 16.16 -19.66 30.76
C TYR A 530 16.81 -18.48 30.03
N GLN A 531 17.93 -17.95 30.54
CA GLN A 531 18.65 -16.84 29.92
C GLN A 531 20.02 -17.28 29.44
N ALA A 532 20.37 -16.91 28.20
CA ALA A 532 21.69 -17.08 27.64
C ALA A 532 22.57 -15.85 27.89
N ASN A 533 23.89 -16.03 27.78
CA ASN A 533 24.87 -14.94 27.91
C ASN A 533 25.17 -14.22 26.56
N VAL A 534 24.46 -14.59 25.48
CA VAL A 534 24.66 -14.06 24.12
C VAL A 534 23.40 -13.37 23.61
N ASN A 535 23.59 -12.40 22.71
CA ASN A 535 22.53 -11.70 21.99
C ASN A 535 23.05 -11.20 20.64
N PHE A 536 22.14 -10.88 19.72
CA PHE A 536 22.44 -10.16 18.48
C PHE A 536 22.83 -8.70 18.78
N ARG A 537 23.51 -8.02 17.86
CA ARG A 537 24.05 -6.66 18.05
C ARG A 537 23.59 -5.67 16.98
#